data_AF-A0A7J7VNT0-F1
#
_entry.id   AF-A0A7J7VNT0-F1
#
_cell.length_a   1.000
_cell.length_b   1.000
_cell.length_c   1.000
_cell.angle_alpha   90.00
_cell.angle_beta   90.00
_cell.angle_gamma   90.00
#
_symmetry.space_group_name_H-M   'P 1'
#
loop_
_entity.id
_entity.type
_entity.pdbx_description
1 polymer ?
#
loop_
_entity_poly.entity_id
_entity_poly.type
_entity_poly.pdbx_seq_one_letter_code
_entity_poly.pdbx_strand_id
1 'polypeptide(L)'
;MAGRPAVAASGRWLDGIRKWYYNAAGFNKLGLMRDDTIHVDEDVEEAIRRLPENLYNDRVFRIKRALDLSMRQQILPKEQWTKYEEDKFYLEPYLK
;
A
#
# COMPACT_ATOMS: atom_id res chain seq x y z
N MET A 1 -20.50 35.14 -13.49
CA MET A 1 -19.21 35.03 -12.75
C MET A 1 -18.80 33.57 -12.71
N ALA A 2 -18.10 33.11 -13.75
CA ALA A 2 -17.53 31.77 -13.80
C ALA A 2 -16.11 31.83 -13.22
N GLY A 3 -15.83 31.02 -12.20
CA GLY A 3 -14.53 31.07 -11.53
C GLY A 3 -14.34 29.95 -10.53
N ARG A 4 -14.08 28.73 -11.04
CA ARG A 4 -13.23 27.69 -10.41
C ARG A 4 -13.08 26.44 -11.32
N PRO A 5 -12.15 26.44 -12.31
CA PRO A 5 -11.73 25.20 -12.99
C PRO A 5 -10.29 24.77 -12.67
N ALA A 6 -9.41 25.68 -12.25
CA ALA A 6 -7.96 25.42 -12.19
C ALA A 6 -7.53 24.47 -11.05
N VAL A 7 -8.19 24.51 -9.89
CA VAL A 7 -7.86 23.66 -8.73
C VAL A 7 -8.20 22.18 -8.99
N ALA A 8 -9.23 21.90 -9.78
CA ALA A 8 -9.62 20.53 -10.11
C ALA A 8 -8.63 19.86 -11.07
N ALA A 9 -8.03 20.63 -11.98
CA ALA A 9 -7.06 20.10 -12.95
C ALA A 9 -5.71 19.77 -12.31
N SER A 10 -5.23 20.58 -11.36
CA SER A 10 -3.98 20.31 -10.64
C SER A 10 -4.08 19.09 -9.73
N GLY A 11 -5.22 18.88 -9.07
CA GLY A 11 -5.46 17.67 -8.25
C GLY A 11 -5.37 16.38 -9.07
N ARG A 12 -6.04 16.33 -10.23
CA ARG A 12 -6.01 15.16 -11.12
C ARG A 12 -4.61 14.86 -11.66
N TRP A 13 -3.82 15.89 -11.92
CA TRP A 13 -2.41 15.73 -12.32
C TRP A 13 -1.56 15.15 -11.20
N LEU A 14 -1.74 15.63 -9.95
CA LEU A 14 -1.07 15.07 -8.77
C LEU A 14 -1.43 13.60 -8.55
N ASP A 15 -2.68 13.21 -8.75
CA ASP A 15 -3.10 11.81 -8.63
C ASP A 15 -2.44 10.92 -9.69
N GLY A 16 -2.24 11.46 -10.91
CA GLY A 16 -1.46 10.79 -11.95
C GLY A 16 -0.01 10.51 -11.53
N ILE A 17 0.66 11.50 -10.93
CA ILE A 17 2.02 11.35 -10.42
C ILE A 17 2.08 10.36 -9.26
N ARG A 18 1.12 10.44 -8.32
CA ARG A 18 1.02 9.50 -7.19
C ARG A 18 0.85 8.06 -7.66
N LYS A 19 -0.04 7.82 -8.63
CA LYS A 19 -0.24 6.50 -9.23
C LYS A 19 1.00 6.01 -9.97
N TRP A 20 1.72 6.89 -10.67
CA TRP A 20 3.00 6.54 -11.29
C TRP A 20 4.04 6.11 -10.26
N TYR A 21 4.24 6.91 -9.20
CA TYR A 21 5.22 6.62 -8.14
C TYR A 21 4.88 5.34 -7.37
N TYR A 22 3.59 5.10 -7.08
CA TYR A 22 3.12 3.86 -6.48
C TYR A 22 3.58 2.62 -7.26
N ASN A 23 3.45 2.64 -8.59
CA ASN A 23 3.88 1.52 -9.43
C ASN A 23 5.42 1.41 -9.54
N ALA A 24 6.14 2.52 -9.38
CA ALA A 24 7.59 2.54 -9.36
C ALA A 24 8.18 1.96 -8.07
N ALA A 25 7.47 2.05 -6.94
CA ALA A 25 7.92 1.54 -5.64
C ALA A 25 8.11 0.01 -5.58
N GLY A 26 7.43 -0.75 -6.45
CA GLY A 26 7.70 -2.18 -6.67
C GLY A 26 7.08 -3.17 -5.67
N PHE A 27 6.58 -2.71 -4.52
CA PHE A 27 5.90 -3.58 -3.54
C PHE A 27 4.63 -4.23 -4.10
N ASN A 28 3.97 -3.57 -5.06
CA ASN A 28 2.83 -4.10 -5.81
C ASN A 28 3.16 -5.43 -6.53
N LYS A 29 4.40 -5.59 -7.03
CA LYS A 29 4.87 -6.81 -7.70
C LYS A 29 5.05 -7.99 -6.75
N LEU A 30 5.15 -7.73 -5.45
CA LEU A 30 5.21 -8.72 -4.38
C LEU A 30 3.84 -8.95 -3.73
N GLY A 31 2.82 -8.20 -4.16
CA GLY A 31 1.46 -8.27 -3.63
C GLY A 31 1.36 -7.75 -2.20
N LEU A 32 2.25 -6.84 -1.80
CA LEU A 32 2.14 -6.11 -0.55
C LEU A 32 1.10 -4.99 -0.67
N MET A 33 0.55 -4.56 0.45
CA MET A 33 -0.17 -3.29 0.58
C MET A 33 0.79 -2.22 1.08
N ARG A 34 0.45 -0.94 0.90
CA ARG A 34 1.31 0.17 1.38
C ARG A 34 1.66 0.04 2.86
N ASP A 35 0.67 -0.30 3.70
CA ASP A 35 0.85 -0.41 5.15
C ASP A 35 1.69 -1.63 5.59
N ASP A 36 2.09 -2.52 4.67
CA ASP A 36 3.10 -3.55 4.96
C ASP A 36 4.52 -2.99 4.93
N THR A 37 4.74 -1.89 4.20
CA THR A 37 6.08 -1.35 3.91
C THR A 37 6.54 -0.27 4.89
N ILE A 38 5.67 0.12 5.84
CA ILE A 38 6.01 1.07 6.88
C ILE A 38 7.11 0.49 7.79
N HIS A 39 8.06 1.34 8.20
CA HIS A 39 9.04 0.95 9.21
C HIS A 39 8.33 0.70 10.54
N VAL A 40 8.64 -0.41 11.20
CA VAL A 40 8.00 -0.79 12.47
C VAL A 40 8.82 -0.22 13.62
N ASP A 41 8.34 0.87 14.19
CA ASP A 41 8.75 1.43 15.48
C ASP A 41 7.73 1.05 16.58
N GLU A 42 7.88 1.60 17.79
CA GLU A 42 7.02 1.29 18.94
C GLU A 42 5.54 1.66 18.69
N ASP A 43 5.28 2.78 18.01
CA ASP A 43 3.92 3.24 17.69
C ASP A 43 3.26 2.33 16.65
N VAL A 44 4.00 1.94 15.62
CA VAL A 44 3.54 1.01 14.59
C VAL A 44 3.34 -0.40 15.16
N GLU A 45 4.20 -0.84 16.06
CA GLU A 45 4.04 -2.14 16.74
C GLU A 45 2.74 -2.18 17.55
N GLU A 46 2.45 -1.13 18.32
CA GLU A 46 1.20 -0.99 19.07
C GLU A 46 -0.03 -0.90 18.15
N ALA A 47 0.08 -0.18 17.02
CA ALA A 47 -0.99 -0.12 16.02
C ALA A 47 -1.27 -1.51 15.40
N ILE A 48 -0.22 -2.29 15.10
CA ILE A 48 -0.35 -3.67 14.61
C ILE A 48 -1.01 -4.57 15.66
N ARG A 49 -0.66 -4.41 16.95
CA ARG A 49 -1.24 -5.17 18.06
C ARG A 49 -2.75 -4.95 18.19
N ARG A 50 -3.25 -3.77 17.82
CA ARG A 50 -4.68 -3.40 17.85
C ARG A 50 -5.47 -3.92 16.66
N LEU A 51 -4.82 -4.47 15.62
CA LEU A 51 -5.52 -4.95 14.44
C LEU A 51 -6.46 -6.12 14.77
N PRO A 52 -7.63 -6.19 14.12
CA PRO A 52 -8.45 -7.39 14.07
C PRO A 52 -7.63 -8.60 13.59
N GLU A 53 -7.87 -9.76 14.18
CA GLU A 53 -7.08 -10.97 13.94
C GLU A 53 -7.02 -11.37 12.46
N ASN A 54 -8.14 -11.26 11.73
CA ASN A 54 -8.19 -11.54 10.30
C ASN A 54 -7.25 -10.62 9.48
N LEU A 55 -7.24 -9.31 9.77
CA LEU A 55 -6.37 -8.36 9.09
C LEU A 55 -4.90 -8.58 9.44
N TYR A 56 -4.61 -8.91 10.70
CA TYR A 56 -3.26 -9.28 11.13
C TYR A 56 -2.76 -10.52 10.38
N ASN A 57 -3.58 -11.57 10.29
CA ASN A 57 -3.23 -12.80 9.58
C ASN A 57 -3.01 -12.56 8.08
N ASP A 58 -3.87 -11.76 7.44
CA ASP A 58 -3.71 -11.36 6.04
C ASP A 58 -2.42 -10.58 5.80
N ARG A 59 -2.05 -9.68 6.73
CA ARG A 59 -0.76 -8.96 6.71
C ARG A 59 0.42 -9.92 6.80
N VAL A 60 0.43 -10.81 7.79
CA VAL A 60 1.51 -11.78 7.98
C VAL A 60 1.65 -12.70 6.76
N PHE A 61 0.55 -13.14 6.16
CA PHE A 61 0.57 -13.95 4.95
C PHE A 61 1.21 -13.21 3.76
N ARG A 62 0.81 -11.95 3.52
CA ARG A 62 1.40 -11.11 2.46
C ARG A 62 2.90 -10.91 2.65
N ILE A 63 3.34 -10.61 3.88
CA ILE A 63 4.77 -10.44 4.21
C ILE A 63 5.55 -11.73 3.97
N LYS A 64 5.04 -12.89 4.44
CA LYS A 64 5.68 -14.19 4.20
C LYS A 64 5.82 -14.50 2.71
N ARG A 65 4.78 -14.25 1.92
CA ARG A 65 4.81 -14.40 0.46
C ARG A 65 5.84 -13.48 -0.20
N ALA A 66 5.89 -12.22 0.21
CA ALA A 66 6.87 -11.27 -0.33
C ALA A 66 8.31 -11.69 0.00
N LEU A 67 8.55 -12.20 1.21
CA LEU A 67 9.86 -12.74 1.60
C LEU A 67 10.24 -13.97 0.76
N ASP A 68 9.33 -14.93 0.53
CA ASP A 68 9.58 -16.10 -0.34
C ASP A 68 9.95 -15.68 -1.77
N LEU A 69 9.17 -14.78 -2.36
CA LEU A 69 9.43 -14.23 -3.69
C LEU A 69 10.79 -13.53 -3.77
N SER A 70 11.10 -12.70 -2.77
CA SER A 70 12.38 -11.99 -2.68
C SER A 70 13.55 -12.95 -2.55
N MET A 71 13.44 -14.00 -1.72
CA MET A 71 14.48 -15.02 -1.58
C MET A 71 14.77 -15.73 -2.91
N ARG A 72 13.72 -15.93 -3.72
CA ARG A 72 13.80 -16.62 -5.01
C ARG A 72 14.10 -15.67 -6.18
N GLN A 73 14.21 -14.36 -5.93
CA GLN A 73 14.32 -13.32 -6.96
C GLN A 73 13.20 -13.42 -8.01
N GLN A 74 11.98 -13.72 -7.55
CA GLN A 74 10.77 -13.85 -8.37
C GLN A 74 9.77 -12.73 -8.03
N ILE A 75 8.81 -12.54 -8.93
CA ILE A 75 7.69 -11.61 -8.76
C ILE A 75 6.38 -12.36 -8.96
N LEU A 76 5.28 -11.79 -8.44
CA LEU A 76 3.96 -12.35 -8.72
C LEU A 76 3.60 -12.25 -10.21
N PRO A 77 2.71 -13.14 -10.70
CA PRO A 77 2.01 -12.91 -11.95
C PRO A 77 1.35 -11.53 -11.98
N LYS A 78 1.34 -10.87 -13.13
CA LYS A 78 0.93 -9.46 -13.28
C LYS A 78 -0.52 -9.22 -12.84
N GLU A 79 -1.37 -10.21 -13.01
CA GLU A 79 -2.79 -10.20 -12.66
C GLU A 79 -3.01 -10.16 -11.13
N GLN A 80 -2.01 -10.57 -10.36
CA GLN A 80 -2.05 -10.63 -8.89
C GLN A 80 -1.37 -9.42 -8.21
N TRP A 81 -0.88 -8.45 -8.98
CA TRP A 81 -0.25 -7.26 -8.42
C TRP A 81 -1.29 -6.37 -7.73
N THR A 82 -0.95 -5.85 -6.56
CA THR A 82 -1.82 -4.90 -5.83
C THR A 82 -2.05 -3.65 -6.69
N LYS A 83 -3.29 -3.37 -7.04
CA LYS A 83 -3.64 -2.18 -7.83
C LYS A 83 -3.72 -0.94 -6.93
N TYR A 84 -3.35 0.21 -7.47
CA TYR A 84 -3.42 1.50 -6.75
C TYR A 84 -4.81 1.80 -6.16
N GLU A 85 -5.87 1.40 -6.87
CA GLU A 85 -7.27 1.64 -6.46
C GLU A 85 -7.80 0.59 -5.47
N GLU A 86 -7.11 -0.56 -5.34
CA GLU A 86 -7.49 -1.67 -4.46
C GLU A 86 -6.71 -1.66 -3.14
N ASP A 87 -5.65 -0.84 -3.04
CA ASP A 87 -4.80 -0.73 -1.86
C ASP A 87 -5.56 -0.08 -0.70
N LYS A 88 -5.66 -0.80 0.42
CA LYS A 88 -6.42 -0.37 1.60
C LYS A 88 -5.47 0.10 2.67
N PHE A 89 -5.70 1.30 3.19
CA PHE A 89 -4.93 1.88 4.28
C PHE A 89 -5.45 1.39 5.65
N TYR A 90 -5.33 0.08 5.88
CA TYR A 90 -5.93 -0.59 7.02
C TYR A 90 -5.25 -0.25 8.37
N LEU A 91 -4.02 0.23 8.37
CA LEU A 91 -3.27 0.57 9.58
C LEU A 91 -3.48 2.03 10.02
N GLU A 92 -3.80 2.93 9.07
CA GLU A 92 -4.04 4.37 9.34
C GLU A 92 -4.99 4.65 10.51
N PRO A 93 -6.12 3.93 10.69
CA PRO A 93 -7.02 4.19 11.81
C PRO A 93 -6.43 3.90 13.19
N TYR A 94 -5.38 3.07 13.27
CA TYR A 94 -4.78 2.62 14.53
C TYR A 94 -3.51 3.40 14.90
N LEU A 95 -2.94 4.14 13.96
CA LEU A 95 -1.68 4.90 14.09
C LEU A 95 -1.89 6.41 14.28
N LYS A 96 -3.14 6.89 14.27
CA LYS A 96 -3.48 8.31 14.46
C LYS A 96 -3.50 8.73 15.92
#